data_AF-A0A920VSK8-F1
#
_entry.id   AF-A0A920VSK8-F1
#
_cell.length_a   1.000
_cell.length_b   1.000
_cell.length_c   1.000
_cell.angle_alpha   90.00
_cell.angle_beta   90.00
_cell.angle_gamma   90.00
#
_symmetry.space_group_name_H-M   'P 1'
#
loop_
_entity.id
_entity.type
_entity.pdbx_description
1 polymer ?
#
loop_
_entity_poly.entity_id
_entity_poly.type
_entity_poly.pdbx_seq_one_letter_code
_entity_poly.pdbx_strand_id
1 'polypeptide(L)'
;MPLPLLTPSPPLLVHEAVAHTASATGEREIPLIDFFAGPGQTVLQKGEILKELVLPASSPNAASAYLRFIPRNEMDIAVGGVGSLIEVEPSSNIVKKARIALASVAPKPVRAYAAEQFLEGFYRR
;
A
#
# COMPACT_ATOMS: atom_id res chain seq x y z
N MET A 1 -20.17 -1.15 12.75
CA MET A 1 -19.91 -0.70 11.36
C MET A 1 -18.48 -1.08 11.03
N PRO A 2 -18.22 -2.08 10.17
CA PRO A 2 -16.86 -2.41 9.77
C PRO A 2 -16.28 -1.21 9.02
N LEU A 3 -15.26 -0.57 9.59
CA LEU A 3 -14.64 0.62 9.04
C LEU A 3 -13.84 0.24 7.79
N PRO A 4 -14.19 0.76 6.59
CA PRO A 4 -13.47 0.45 5.35
C PRO A 4 -12.08 1.09 5.26
N LEU A 5 -11.62 1.76 6.32
CA LEU A 5 -10.53 2.72 6.26
C LEU A 5 -9.36 2.24 7.09
N LEU A 6 -8.64 1.26 6.54
CA LEU A 6 -7.34 0.86 7.06
C LEU A 6 -6.32 1.94 6.65
N THR A 7 -6.26 3.02 7.43
CA THR A 7 -5.32 4.14 7.25
C THR A 7 -3.86 3.73 7.02
N PRO A 8 -3.31 2.62 7.56
CA PRO A 8 -1.94 2.21 7.23
C PRO A 8 -1.79 1.41 5.93
N SER A 9 -2.87 1.11 5.18
CA SER A 9 -2.76 0.29 3.96
C SER A 9 -1.96 0.94 2.83
N PRO A 10 -2.08 2.25 2.50
CA PRO A 10 -1.35 2.79 1.35
C PRO A 10 0.18 2.75 1.50
N PRO A 11 0.78 3.10 2.65
CA PRO A 11 2.23 2.90 2.87
C PRO A 11 2.66 1.45 2.66
N LEU A 12 1.92 0.48 3.23
CA LEU A 12 2.28 -0.93 3.10
C LEU A 12 2.17 -1.44 1.66
N LEU A 13 1.18 -0.96 0.90
CA LEU A 13 0.98 -1.34 -0.50
C LEU A 13 2.04 -0.77 -1.45
N VAL A 14 2.53 0.45 -1.21
CA VAL A 14 3.65 0.98 -2.02
C VAL A 14 4.97 0.29 -1.72
N HIS A 15 5.13 -0.27 -0.53
CA HIS A 15 6.29 -1.12 -0.22
C HIS A 15 6.11 -2.59 -0.63
N GLU A 16 4.99 -2.96 -1.25
CA GLU A 16 4.68 -4.37 -1.62
C GLU A 16 4.78 -5.32 -0.42
N ALA A 17 4.24 -4.90 0.72
CA ALA A 17 4.18 -5.76 1.89
C ALA A 17 3.50 -7.10 1.58
N VAL A 18 3.97 -8.16 2.23
CA VAL A 18 3.43 -9.51 2.16
C VAL A 18 2.86 -9.87 3.52
N ALA A 19 1.62 -10.33 3.55
CA ALA A 19 0.94 -10.83 4.74
C ALA A 19 1.24 -12.32 4.91
N HIS A 20 1.88 -12.65 6.03
CA HIS A 20 2.13 -14.03 6.43
C HIS A 20 1.05 -14.43 7.42
N THR A 21 0.33 -15.48 7.08
CA THR A 21 -0.82 -15.96 7.83
C THR A 21 -0.55 -17.37 8.33
N ALA A 22 -1.09 -17.70 9.50
CA ALA A 22 -0.90 -19.00 10.14
C ALA A 22 -2.24 -19.59 10.54
N SER A 23 -2.34 -20.91 10.47
CA SER A 23 -3.48 -21.71 10.89
C SER A 23 -2.99 -23.01 11.54
N ALA A 24 -3.88 -23.77 12.14
CA ALA A 24 -3.54 -25.10 12.69
C ALA A 24 -2.98 -26.07 11.62
N THR A 25 -3.24 -25.81 10.34
CA THR A 25 -2.87 -26.67 9.21
C THR A 25 -1.64 -26.19 8.43
N GLY A 26 -1.10 -25.00 8.72
CA GLY A 26 0.06 -24.44 8.03
C GLY A 26 0.04 -22.92 7.90
N GLU A 27 1.02 -22.40 7.16
CA GLU A 27 1.23 -20.98 6.89
C GLU A 27 1.00 -20.64 5.42
N ARG A 28 0.62 -19.39 5.12
CA ARG A 28 0.50 -18.86 3.75
C ARG A 28 1.12 -17.47 3.65
N GLU A 29 1.60 -17.14 2.46
CA GLU A 29 2.05 -15.81 2.11
C GLU A 29 1.10 -15.20 1.10
N ILE A 30 0.65 -13.98 1.35
CA ILE A 30 -0.37 -13.29 0.55
C ILE A 30 0.13 -11.87 0.27
N PRO A 31 0.31 -11.47 -1.00
CA PRO A 31 0.58 -10.07 -1.32
C PRO A 31 -0.48 -9.18 -0.68
N LEU A 32 -0.09 -8.11 0.02
CA LEU A 32 -1.05 -7.31 0.78
C LEU A 32 -2.11 -6.64 -0.11
N ILE A 33 -1.82 -6.43 -1.39
CA ILE A 33 -2.79 -5.94 -2.39
C ILE A 33 -3.97 -6.90 -2.61
N ASP A 34 -3.74 -8.19 -2.42
CA ASP A 34 -4.73 -9.26 -2.56
C ASP A 34 -5.35 -9.66 -1.23
N PHE A 35 -4.81 -9.19 -0.10
CA PHE A 35 -5.29 -9.52 1.23
C PHE A 35 -6.70 -8.97 1.53
N PHE A 36 -7.04 -7.81 0.96
CA PHE A 36 -8.31 -7.13 1.19
C PHE A 36 -9.39 -7.62 0.21
N ALA A 37 -10.41 -8.30 0.74
CA ALA A 37 -11.53 -8.81 -0.04
C ALA A 37 -12.68 -7.79 -0.18
N GLY A 38 -12.79 -6.84 0.75
CA GLY A 38 -13.82 -5.80 0.74
C GLY A 38 -13.88 -5.03 2.06
N PRO A 39 -14.91 -4.18 2.26
CA PRO A 39 -15.08 -3.37 3.47
C PRO A 39 -15.10 -4.23 4.75
N GLY A 40 -14.04 -4.13 5.55
CA GLY A 40 -13.86 -4.93 6.77
C GLY A 40 -13.75 -6.44 6.53
N GLN A 41 -13.41 -6.85 5.31
CA GLN A 41 -13.26 -8.25 4.91
C GLN A 41 -11.84 -8.51 4.40
N THR A 42 -11.28 -9.64 4.81
CA THR A 42 -9.97 -10.13 4.38
C THR A 42 -10.12 -11.49 3.71
N VAL A 43 -9.08 -11.97 3.05
CA VAL A 43 -9.01 -13.32 2.46
C VAL A 43 -8.66 -14.42 3.48
N LEU A 44 -8.65 -14.09 4.77
CA LEU A 44 -8.38 -15.06 5.83
C LEU A 44 -9.48 -16.11 5.92
N GLN A 45 -9.09 -17.36 6.06
CA GLN A 45 -9.98 -18.48 6.29
C GLN A 45 -10.30 -18.63 7.78
N LYS A 46 -11.36 -19.39 8.09
CA LYS A 46 -11.74 -19.65 9.49
C LYS A 46 -10.60 -20.41 10.21
N GLY A 47 -10.17 -19.87 11.35
CA GLY A 47 -9.05 -20.45 12.12
C GLY A 47 -7.67 -20.01 11.63
N GLU A 48 -7.62 -19.10 10.65
CA GLU A 48 -6.40 -18.46 10.20
C GLU A 48 -6.23 -17.09 10.88
N ILE A 49 -4.99 -16.74 11.21
CA ILE A 49 -4.61 -15.47 11.81
C ILE A 49 -3.50 -14.81 10.99
N LEU A 50 -3.47 -13.48 10.97
CA LEU A 50 -2.33 -12.73 10.47
C LEU A 50 -1.20 -12.82 11.50
N LYS A 51 -0.08 -13.43 11.13
CA LYS A 51 1.08 -13.64 12.00
C LYS A 51 2.04 -12.47 11.92
N GLU A 52 2.39 -12.04 10.71
CA GLU A 52 3.33 -10.94 10.48
C GLU A 52 3.08 -10.26 9.12
N LEU A 53 3.64 -9.06 8.98
CA LEU A 53 3.71 -8.32 7.73
C LEU A 53 5.18 -8.14 7.38
N VAL A 54 5.60 -8.68 6.25
CA VAL A 54 6.98 -8.56 5.76
C VAL A 54 7.03 -7.45 4.72
N LEU A 55 7.88 -6.46 4.95
CA LEU A 55 8.18 -5.43 3.97
C LEU A 55 9.46 -5.79 3.21
N PRO A 56 9.41 -5.93 1.87
CA PRO A 56 10.61 -6.02 1.06
C PRO A 56 11.56 -4.85 1.29
N ALA A 57 12.86 -5.11 1.26
CA ALA A 57 13.88 -4.07 1.34
C ALA A 57 13.71 -3.09 0.16
N SER A 58 13.65 -1.80 0.46
CA SER A 58 13.56 -0.75 -0.56
C SER A 58 14.95 -0.44 -1.13
N SER A 59 15.00 -0.03 -2.40
CA SER A 59 16.23 0.45 -3.04
C SER A 59 16.81 1.65 -2.27
N PRO A 60 18.14 1.81 -2.15
CA PRO A 60 18.74 2.98 -1.50
C PRO A 60 18.31 4.32 -2.13
N ASN A 61 17.90 4.30 -3.39
CA ASN A 61 17.45 5.48 -4.13
C ASN A 61 15.92 5.63 -4.16
N ALA A 62 15.22 4.86 -3.31
CA ALA A 62 13.77 4.97 -3.16
C ALA A 62 13.41 5.96 -2.05
N ALA A 63 12.41 6.79 -2.32
CA ALA A 63 11.79 7.67 -1.34
C ALA A 63 10.27 7.43 -1.33
N SER A 64 9.67 7.47 -0.15
CA SER A 64 8.23 7.28 0.04
C SER A 64 7.61 8.39 0.87
N ALA A 65 6.35 8.71 0.58
CA ALA A 65 5.56 9.66 1.34
C ALA A 65 4.14 9.13 1.53
N TYR A 66 3.50 9.55 2.62
CA TYR A 66 2.10 9.27 2.89
C TYR A 66 1.36 10.55 3.23
N LEU A 67 0.28 10.82 2.49
CA LEU A 67 -0.57 11.98 2.68
C LEU A 67 -1.99 11.54 3.03
N ARG A 68 -2.53 12.16 4.07
CA ARG A 68 -3.90 11.97 4.52
C ARG A 68 -4.68 13.24 4.29
N PHE A 69 -5.77 13.14 3.55
CA PHE A 69 -6.77 14.19 3.43
C PHE A 69 -7.78 14.03 4.56
N ILE A 70 -7.68 14.90 5.57
CA ILE A 70 -8.50 14.91 6.78
C ILE A 70 -9.14 16.29 6.98
N PRO A 71 -10.43 16.38 7.34
CA PRO A 71 -11.09 17.67 7.58
C PRO A 71 -10.66 18.36 8.89
N ARG A 72 -10.16 17.61 9.88
CA ARG A 72 -9.48 18.17 11.06
C ARG A 72 -8.17 17.43 11.33
N ASN A 73 -7.19 18.14 11.90
CA ASN A 73 -5.82 17.63 12.08
C ASN A 73 -5.69 16.49 13.10
N GLU A 74 -6.68 16.28 13.96
CA GLU A 74 -6.60 15.36 15.10
C GLU A 74 -7.76 14.37 15.12
N MET A 75 -7.46 13.11 15.48
CA MET A 75 -8.44 12.02 15.66
C MET A 75 -9.52 11.97 14.58
N ASP A 76 -9.08 11.97 13.32
CA ASP A 76 -9.99 11.97 12.17
C ASP A 76 -9.73 10.84 11.20
N ILE A 77 -10.81 10.46 10.53
CA ILE A 77 -10.84 9.43 9.51
C ILE A 77 -10.47 10.09 8.18
N ALA A 78 -9.47 9.55 7.49
CA ALA A 78 -9.04 10.11 6.22
C ALA A 78 -10.15 9.96 5.16
N VAL A 79 -10.60 11.11 4.63
CA VAL A 79 -11.51 11.18 3.47
C VAL A 79 -10.81 10.58 2.24
N GLY A 80 -9.49 10.74 2.16
CA GLY A 80 -8.63 10.08 1.18
C GLY A 80 -7.23 9.87 1.75
N GLY A 81 -6.60 8.75 1.44
CA GLY A 81 -5.21 8.47 1.81
C GLY A 81 -4.39 8.10 0.58
N VAL A 82 -3.21 8.70 0.42
CA VAL A 82 -2.31 8.41 -0.70
C VAL A 82 -0.94 8.04 -0.16
N GLY A 83 -0.51 6.81 -0.43
CA GLY A 83 0.87 6.39 -0.29
C GLY A 83 1.55 6.49 -1.64
N SER A 84 2.75 7.07 -1.68
CA SER A 84 3.56 7.14 -2.89
C SER A 84 4.99 6.68 -2.60
N LEU A 85 5.59 5.94 -3.53
CA LEU A 85 7.01 5.59 -3.52
C LEU A 85 7.56 5.84 -4.92
N ILE A 86 8.72 6.51 -4.99
CA ILE A 86 9.47 6.70 -6.23
C ILE A 86 10.89 6.16 -6.03
N GLU A 87 11.44 5.52 -7.04
CA GLU A 87 12.85 5.20 -7.14
C GLU A 87 13.43 6.00 -8.29
N VAL A 88 14.48 6.77 -7.99
CA VAL A 88 15.13 7.65 -8.97
C VAL A 88 16.50 7.08 -9.33
N GLU A 89 16.84 7.11 -10.62
CA GLU A 89 18.20 6.79 -11.06
C GLU A 89 19.14 7.96 -10.74
N PRO A 90 20.19 7.77 -9.91
CA PRO A 90 21.02 8.89 -9.44
C PRO A 90 21.78 9.62 -10.54
N SER A 91 22.15 8.93 -11.62
CA SER A 91 22.93 9.51 -12.72
C SER A 91 22.10 10.42 -13.63
N SER A 92 20.83 10.10 -13.81
CA SER A 92 19.96 10.74 -14.81
C SER A 92 18.80 11.53 -14.19
N ASN A 93 18.56 11.41 -12.88
CA ASN A 93 17.36 11.91 -12.18
C ASN A 93 16.04 11.46 -12.84
N ILE A 94 16.05 10.32 -13.54
CA ILE A 94 14.86 9.72 -14.14
C ILE A 94 14.17 8.84 -13.10
N VAL A 95 12.85 8.91 -13.03
CA VAL A 95 12.04 8.00 -12.22
C VAL A 95 12.09 6.61 -12.84
N LYS A 96 12.78 5.68 -12.19
CA LYS A 96 12.90 4.28 -12.62
C LYS A 96 11.68 3.47 -12.22
N LYS A 97 11.10 3.78 -11.06
CA LYS A 97 9.94 3.07 -10.52
C LYS A 97 9.02 4.05 -9.82
N ALA A 98 7.72 3.93 -10.05
CA ALA A 98 6.72 4.68 -9.32
C ALA A 98 5.66 3.74 -8.76
N ARG A 99 5.21 4.00 -7.53
CA ARG A 99 4.11 3.28 -6.89
C ARG A 99 3.21 4.28 -6.20
N ILE A 100 1.91 4.16 -6.43
CA ILE A 100 0.88 5.03 -5.88
C ILE A 100 -0.26 4.14 -5.39
N ALA A 101 -0.48 4.12 -4.08
CA ALA A 101 -1.59 3.43 -3.45
C ALA A 101 -2.60 4.42 -2.90
N LEU A 102 -3.88 4.12 -3.07
CA LEU A 102 -5.00 4.95 -2.66
C LEU A 102 -5.91 4.19 -1.69
N ALA A 103 -6.33 4.87 -0.63
CA ALA A 103 -7.36 4.41 0.31
C ALA A 103 -8.55 5.40 0.33
N SER A 104 -9.70 4.90 0.79
CA SER A 104 -10.98 5.64 0.87
C SER A 104 -11.65 5.98 -0.47
N VAL A 105 -11.06 5.60 -1.60
CA VAL A 105 -11.57 5.91 -2.95
C VAL A 105 -12.18 4.70 -3.68
N ALA A 106 -12.16 3.52 -3.05
CA ALA A 106 -12.70 2.26 -3.57
C ALA A 106 -13.06 1.32 -2.40
N PRO A 107 -13.82 0.22 -2.64
CA PRO A 107 -14.18 -0.74 -1.58
C PRO A 107 -13.00 -1.45 -0.91
N LYS A 108 -11.85 -1.51 -1.61
CA LYS A 108 -10.56 -1.96 -1.09
C LYS A 108 -9.48 -0.94 -1.47
N PRO A 109 -8.35 -0.88 -0.76
CA PRO A 109 -7.19 -0.10 -1.21
C PRO A 109 -6.75 -0.53 -2.61
N VAL A 110 -6.37 0.43 -3.46
CA VAL A 110 -6.03 0.19 -4.87
C VAL A 110 -4.69 0.82 -5.24
N ARG A 111 -4.05 0.26 -6.28
CA ARG A 111 -2.86 0.82 -6.91
C ARG A 111 -3.25 1.59 -8.16
N ALA A 112 -2.72 2.80 -8.32
CA ALA A 112 -3.00 3.67 -9.46
C ALA A 112 -2.02 3.39 -10.61
N TYR A 113 -2.05 2.16 -11.16
CA TYR A 113 -1.09 1.67 -12.14
C TYR A 113 -0.91 2.58 -13.37
N ALA A 114 -1.98 3.21 -13.86
CA ALA A 114 -1.88 4.14 -14.99
C ALA A 114 -1.03 5.39 -14.65
N ALA A 115 -1.15 5.90 -13.43
CA ALA A 115 -0.34 7.03 -12.96
C ALA A 115 1.10 6.61 -12.67
N GLU A 116 1.31 5.40 -12.16
CA GLU A 116 2.64 4.81 -11.96
C GLU A 116 3.39 4.73 -13.29
N GLN A 117 2.78 4.13 -14.32
CA GLN A 117 3.35 4.00 -15.65
C GLN A 117 3.65 5.35 -16.31
N PHE A 118 2.79 6.35 -16.08
CA PHE A 118 3.01 7.70 -16.59
C PHE A 118 4.24 8.38 -15.98
N LEU A 119 4.54 8.11 -14.70
CA LEU A 119 5.67 8.69 -13.99
C LEU A 119 6.98 7.96 -14.28
N GLU A 120 6.94 6.68 -14.60
CA GLU A 120 8.13 5.93 -14.99
C GLU A 120 8.73 6.49 -16.29
N GLY A 121 10.03 6.77 -16.28
CA GLY A 121 10.73 7.46 -17.36
C GLY A 121 10.60 9.00 -17.31
N PHE A 122 9.83 9.57 -16.37
CA PHE A 122 9.71 11.01 -16.22
C PHE A 122 11.01 11.61 -15.64
N TYR A 123 11.41 12.77 -16.17
CA TYR A 123 12.53 13.56 -15.71
C TYR A 123 12.05 14.94 -15.28
N ARG A 124 12.44 15.38 -14.08
CA ARG A 124 12.19 16.74 -13.62
C ARG A 124 13.40 17.62 -13.96
N ARG A 125 13.17 18.58 -14.85
CA ARG A 125 14.12 19.64 -15.24
C ARG A 125 14.42 20.59 -14.10
#